data_AF-A0AAV1XXS8-F1
#
_entry.id   AF-A0AAV1XXS8-F1
#
_cell.length_a   1.000
_cell.length_b   1.000
_cell.length_c   1.000
_cell.angle_alpha   90.00
_cell.angle_beta   90.00
_cell.angle_gamma   90.00
#
_symmetry.space_group_name_H-M   'P 1'
#
loop_
_entity.id
_entity.type
_entity.pdbx_description
1 polymer ?
#
loop_
_entity_poly.entity_id
_entity_poly.type
_entity_poly.pdbx_seq_one_letter_code
_entity_poly.pdbx_strand_id
1 'polypeptide(L)'
;MSPISKASAHQRSGRAGRTQPGKCFRLYTERSFNNDLQPQTYPEIVRSNLANTVLTLKKLGIDDLVHFDFMDPPAPETLMRALEVLNYLGALDEDGNLTKLEYVCSNSIFDICGPKGNSLIISSSFVKLPSSSSAPK
;
A
#
# COMPACT_ATOMS: atom_id res chain seq x y z
N MET A 1 11.13 -2.95 -15.17
CA MET A 1 12.18 -3.58 -14.33
C MET A 1 13.23 -2.52 -14.05
N SER A 2 13.40 -2.09 -12.80
CA SER A 2 14.36 -1.04 -12.42
C SER A 2 15.70 -1.64 -12.00
N PRO A 3 16.84 -0.93 -12.18
CA PRO A 3 18.14 -1.38 -11.70
C PRO A 3 18.15 -1.53 -10.16
N ILE A 4 18.96 -2.46 -9.65
CA ILE A 4 19.13 -2.66 -8.21
C ILE A 4 20.00 -1.55 -7.59
N SER A 5 19.79 -1.24 -6.31
CA SER A 5 20.70 -0.35 -5.58
C SER A 5 22.00 -1.06 -5.17
N LYS A 6 23.05 -0.28 -4.90
CA LYS A 6 24.33 -0.77 -4.33
C LYS A 6 24.09 -1.51 -3.02
N ALA A 7 23.21 -1.00 -2.16
CA ALA A 7 22.82 -1.66 -0.91
C ALA A 7 22.24 -3.06 -1.15
N SER A 8 21.33 -3.22 -2.11
CA SER A 8 20.76 -4.52 -2.45
C SER A 8 21.82 -5.48 -3.03
N ALA A 9 22.68 -4.98 -3.92
CA ALA A 9 23.79 -5.76 -4.45
C ALA A 9 24.74 -6.25 -3.35
N HIS A 10 25.03 -5.40 -2.36
CA HIS A 10 25.85 -5.75 -1.20
C HIS A 10 25.18 -6.80 -0.32
N GLN A 11 23.87 -6.67 -0.07
CA GLN A 11 23.10 -7.66 0.67
C GLN A 11 23.12 -9.05 -0.01
N ARG A 12 23.05 -9.09 -1.35
CA ARG A 12 23.17 -10.34 -2.13
C ARG A 12 24.55 -10.97 -1.98
N SER A 13 25.62 -10.18 -2.05
CA SER A 13 26.98 -10.70 -1.79
C SER A 13 27.16 -11.17 -0.34
N GLY A 14 26.55 -10.48 0.63
CA GLY A 14 26.60 -10.88 2.04
C GLY A 14 25.89 -12.21 2.31
N ARG A 15 24.80 -12.51 1.59
CA ARG A 15 24.10 -13.80 1.71
C ARG A 15 24.95 -14.99 1.26
N ALA A 16 25.86 -14.80 0.32
CA ALA A 16 26.74 -15.86 -0.16
C ALA A 16 27.82 -16.25 0.88
N GLY A 17 28.15 -15.35 1.82
CA GLY A 17 29.23 -15.52 2.79
C GLY A 17 28.80 -15.80 4.23
N ARG A 18 27.57 -16.28 4.48
CA ARG A 18 27.02 -16.38 5.86
C ARG A 18 27.75 -17.37 6.77
N THR A 19 28.27 -18.47 6.22
CA THR A 19 28.83 -19.57 7.00
C THR A 19 30.29 -19.87 6.64
N GLN A 20 30.68 -19.57 5.41
CA GLN A 20 31.99 -19.86 4.84
C GLN A 20 32.33 -18.81 3.77
N PRO A 21 33.60 -18.63 3.39
CA PRO A 21 33.99 -17.69 2.33
C PRO A 21 33.21 -17.95 1.03
N GLY A 22 32.31 -17.03 0.70
CA GLY A 22 31.48 -17.10 -0.50
C GLY A 22 32.03 -16.23 -1.63
N LYS A 23 31.73 -16.61 -2.87
CA LYS A 23 31.99 -15.78 -4.06
C LYS A 23 30.67 -15.31 -4.66
N CYS A 24 30.62 -14.05 -5.08
CA CYS A 24 29.46 -13.47 -5.75
C CYS A 24 29.90 -12.91 -7.10
N PHE A 25 29.35 -13.46 -8.19
CA PHE A 25 29.63 -13.00 -9.55
C PHE A 25 28.57 -11.97 -9.97
N ARG A 26 29.02 -10.77 -10.32
CA ARG A 26 28.16 -9.67 -10.79
C ARG A 26 28.26 -9.59 -12.31
N LEU A 27 27.13 -9.66 -13.01
CA LEU A 27 27.08 -9.66 -14.48
C LEU A 27 27.11 -8.23 -15.09
N TYR A 28 27.74 -7.28 -14.41
CA TYR A 28 27.86 -5.89 -14.84
C TYR A 28 29.25 -5.36 -14.53
N THR A 29 29.66 -4.31 -15.24
CA THR A 29 31.01 -3.72 -15.08
C THR A 29 31.13 -2.97 -13.76
N GLU A 30 32.36 -2.84 -13.25
CA GLU A 30 32.64 -2.05 -12.06
C GLU A 30 32.29 -0.57 -12.25
N ARG A 31 32.47 -0.05 -13.47
CA ARG A 31 32.08 1.32 -13.82
C ARG A 31 30.58 1.53 -13.67
N SER A 32 29.75 0.60 -14.16
CA SER A 32 28.30 0.69 -13.97
C SER A 32 27.90 0.55 -12.50
N PHE A 33 28.59 -0.31 -11.73
CA PHE A 33 28.35 -0.41 -10.30
C PHE A 33 28.56 0.95 -9.60
N ASN A 34 29.62 1.68 -9.94
CA ASN A 34 29.97 2.92 -9.28
C ASN A 34 29.14 4.13 -9.76
N ASN A 35 28.87 4.22 -11.06
CA ASN A 35 28.27 5.42 -11.66
C ASN A 35 26.75 5.30 -11.88
N ASP A 36 26.25 4.11 -12.24
CA ASP A 36 24.86 3.96 -12.70
C ASP A 36 23.93 3.51 -11.56
N LEU A 37 24.46 2.77 -10.57
CA LEU A 37 23.65 2.26 -9.46
C LEU A 37 23.51 3.28 -8.33
N GLN A 38 22.26 3.50 -7.91
CA GLN A 38 21.95 4.31 -6.73
C GLN A 38 22.50 3.66 -5.45
N PRO A 39 22.98 4.45 -4.47
CA PRO A 39 23.55 3.92 -3.24
C PRO A 39 22.53 3.14 -2.40
N GLN A 40 21.33 3.68 -2.24
CA GLN A 40 20.24 3.11 -1.46
C GLN A 40 18.98 3.03 -2.33
N THR A 41 18.08 2.10 -2.01
CA THR A 41 16.76 2.05 -2.63
C THR A 41 15.88 3.12 -1.99
N TYR A 42 15.10 3.86 -2.77
CA TYR A 42 14.09 4.76 -2.21
C TYR A 42 13.12 4.02 -1.28
N PRO A 43 12.66 4.67 -0.20
CA PRO A 43 11.76 4.06 0.76
C PRO A 43 10.43 3.66 0.10
N GLU A 44 9.82 2.59 0.59
CA GLU A 44 8.60 2.04 0.00
C GLU A 44 7.41 2.98 0.11
N ILE A 45 7.33 3.79 1.17
CA ILE A 45 6.28 4.79 1.40
C ILE A 45 6.16 5.82 0.27
N VAL A 46 7.26 6.11 -0.44
CA VAL A 46 7.29 7.03 -1.58
C VAL A 46 6.98 6.31 -2.91
N ARG A 47 7.01 4.98 -2.93
CA ARG A 47 6.88 4.17 -4.16
C ARG A 47 5.57 3.43 -4.30
N SER A 48 4.86 3.15 -3.20
CA SER A 48 3.67 2.30 -3.20
C SER A 48 2.38 3.07 -2.89
N ASN A 49 1.23 2.43 -3.16
CA ASN A 49 -0.07 3.00 -2.84
C ASN A 49 -0.27 3.05 -1.32
N LEU A 50 -0.52 4.25 -0.78
CA LEU A 50 -0.71 4.49 0.65
C LEU A 50 -2.09 4.12 1.17
N ALA A 51 -3.05 3.73 0.31
CA ALA A 51 -4.42 3.42 0.72
C ALA A 51 -4.50 2.45 1.91
N ASN A 52 -3.73 1.36 1.89
CA ASN A 52 -3.72 0.38 2.98
C ASN A 52 -3.13 0.97 4.28
N THR A 53 -2.08 1.77 4.17
CA THR A 53 -1.43 2.43 5.30
C THR A 53 -2.37 3.46 5.93
N VAL A 54 -3.02 4.28 5.12
CA VAL A 54 -3.98 5.30 5.55
C VAL A 54 -5.18 4.67 6.25
N LEU A 55 -5.73 3.58 5.70
CA LEU A 55 -6.80 2.82 6.33
C LEU A 55 -6.38 2.28 7.70
N THR A 56 -5.15 1.74 7.80
CA THR A 56 -4.60 1.24 9.06
C THR A 56 -4.41 2.36 10.09
N LEU A 57 -3.90 3.52 9.66
CA LEU A 57 -3.72 4.69 10.53
C LEU A 57 -5.06 5.21 11.07
N LYS A 58 -6.08 5.28 10.22
CA LYS A 58 -7.41 5.68 10.66
C LYS A 58 -8.04 4.67 11.62
N LYS A 59 -7.82 3.36 11.42
CA LYS A 59 -8.26 2.31 12.37
C LYS A 59 -7.62 2.45 13.75
N LEU A 60 -6.42 3.01 13.82
CA LEU A 60 -5.74 3.34 15.06
C LEU A 60 -6.29 4.63 15.71
N GLY A 61 -7.26 5.31 15.08
CA GLY A 61 -7.87 6.55 15.58
C GLY A 61 -7.06 7.80 15.26
N ILE A 62 -6.19 7.75 14.25
CA ILE A 62 -5.39 8.90 13.83
C ILE A 62 -6.12 9.61 12.70
N ASP A 63 -6.71 10.76 13.02
CA ASP A 63 -7.47 11.56 12.05
C ASP A 63 -6.62 12.58 11.31
N ASP A 64 -5.58 13.11 11.97
CA ASP A 64 -4.67 14.09 11.38
C ASP A 64 -3.48 13.42 10.70
N LEU A 65 -3.67 13.08 9.43
CA LEU A 65 -2.62 12.49 8.58
C LEU A 65 -1.62 13.55 8.07
N VAL A 66 -1.96 14.84 8.14
CA VAL A 66 -1.11 15.93 7.61
C VAL A 66 -0.01 16.27 8.61
N HIS A 67 -0.34 16.28 9.91
CA HIS A 67 0.63 16.53 10.98
C HIS A 67 1.18 15.24 11.61
N PHE A 68 0.91 14.08 11.01
CA PHE A 68 1.46 12.83 11.49
C PHE A 68 2.98 12.79 11.28
N ASP A 69 3.72 12.37 12.31
CA ASP A 69 5.19 12.35 12.31
C ASP A 69 5.73 11.14 11.51
N PHE A 70 5.72 11.27 10.19
CA PHE A 70 6.31 10.30 9.28
C PHE A 70 7.84 10.44 9.27
N MET A 71 8.56 9.31 9.35
CA MET A 71 10.02 9.28 9.19
C MET A 71 10.49 9.90 7.86
N ASP A 72 9.74 9.65 6.79
CA ASP A 72 9.86 10.30 5.50
C ASP A 72 8.44 10.67 5.03
N PRO A 73 8.04 11.95 5.08
CA PRO A 73 6.67 12.34 4.77
C PRO A 73 6.36 12.11 3.29
N PRO A 74 5.23 11.44 2.96
CA PRO A 74 4.81 11.28 1.58
C PRO A 74 4.36 12.61 0.98
N ALA A 75 4.37 12.72 -0.35
CA ALA A 75 3.82 13.89 -1.03
C ALA A 75 2.31 14.00 -0.73
N PRO A 76 1.78 15.22 -0.48
CA PRO A 76 0.37 15.41 -0.13
C PRO A 76 -0.58 14.90 -1.21
N GLU A 77 -0.18 14.99 -2.48
CA GLU A 77 -0.91 14.45 -3.63
C GLU A 77 -1.13 12.93 -3.55
N THR A 78 -0.13 12.20 -3.02
CA THR A 78 -0.22 10.74 -2.87
C THR A 78 -1.17 10.36 -1.74
N LEU A 79 -1.19 11.16 -0.67
CA LEU A 79 -2.11 11.00 0.45
C LEU A 79 -3.56 11.28 0.02
N MET A 80 -3.79 12.36 -0.74
CA MET A 80 -5.11 12.69 -1.29
C MET A 80 -5.63 11.58 -2.20
N ARG A 81 -4.79 11.09 -3.13
CA ARG A 81 -5.14 9.95 -3.99
C ARG A 81 -5.52 8.70 -3.19
N ALA A 82 -4.82 8.42 -2.10
CA ALA A 82 -5.12 7.28 -1.25
C ALA A 82 -6.49 7.43 -0.57
N LEU A 83 -6.83 8.63 -0.09
CA LEU A 83 -8.15 8.94 0.48
C LEU A 83 -9.27 8.84 -0.56
N GLU A 84 -9.06 9.35 -1.76
CA GLU A 84 -10.01 9.23 -2.88
C GLU A 84 -10.31 7.77 -3.23
N VAL A 85 -9.26 6.94 -3.29
CA VAL A 85 -9.41 5.49 -3.55
C VAL A 85 -10.21 4.81 -2.44
N LEU A 86 -9.96 5.17 -1.18
CA LEU A 86 -10.69 4.60 -0.04
C LEU A 86 -12.17 5.05 0.00
N ASN A 87 -12.47 6.30 -0.36
CA ASN A 87 -13.85 6.77 -0.52
C ASN A 87 -14.54 6.02 -1.67
N TYR A 88 -13.88 5.89 -2.83
CA TYR A 88 -14.42 5.11 -3.95
C TYR A 88 -14.70 3.63 -3.61
N LEU A 89 -13.92 3.05 -2.71
CA LEU A 89 -14.12 1.69 -2.20
C LEU A 89 -15.25 1.58 -1.15
N GLY A 90 -15.82 2.69 -0.70
CA GLY A 90 -16.81 2.74 0.37
C GLY A 90 -16.23 2.37 1.73
N ALA A 91 -14.92 2.55 1.94
CA ALA A 91 -14.29 2.38 3.25
C ALA A 91 -14.50 3.64 4.11
N LEU A 92 -14.30 4.81 3.52
CA LEU A 92 -14.46 6.12 4.18
C LEU A 92 -15.79 6.79 3.79
N ASP A 93 -16.39 7.51 4.74
CA ASP A 93 -17.46 8.47 4.49
C ASP A 93 -16.90 9.81 3.95
N GLU A 94 -17.77 10.67 3.41
CA GLU A 94 -17.43 12.03 2.95
C GLU A 94 -16.79 12.90 4.05
N ASP A 95 -17.08 12.60 5.32
CA ASP A 95 -16.50 13.26 6.50
C ASP A 95 -15.13 12.68 6.91
N GLY A 96 -14.60 11.69 6.17
CA GLY A 96 -13.30 11.04 6.46
C GLY A 96 -13.33 10.08 7.65
N ASN A 97 -14.53 9.63 8.03
CA ASN A 97 -14.77 8.64 9.08
C ASN A 97 -14.86 7.24 8.50
N LEU A 98 -14.53 6.24 9.32
CA LEU A 98 -14.57 4.83 8.96
C LEU A 98 -16.00 4.30 8.93
N THR A 99 -16.39 3.70 7.80
CA THR A 99 -17.73 3.09 7.67
C THR A 99 -17.79 1.68 8.24
N LYS A 100 -19.00 1.17 8.48
CA LYS A 100 -19.22 -0.19 9.01
C LYS A 100 -18.76 -1.30 8.04
N LEU A 101 -18.56 -1.01 6.76
CA LEU A 101 -18.11 -1.95 5.73
C LEU A 101 -16.62 -2.34 5.89
N GLU A 102 -15.87 -1.57 6.67
CA GLU A 102 -14.43 -1.79 6.85
C GLU A 102 -14.03 -3.07 7.57
N TYR A 103 -14.90 -3.62 8.42
CA TYR A 103 -14.63 -4.87 9.11
C TYR A 103 -14.50 -6.06 8.14
N VAL A 104 -15.13 -5.97 6.96
CA VAL A 104 -15.08 -7.00 5.92
C VAL A 104 -13.84 -6.82 5.04
N CYS A 105 -13.58 -5.58 4.59
CA CYS A 105 -12.45 -5.26 3.71
C CYS A 105 -11.09 -5.37 4.41
N SER A 106 -11.02 -5.16 5.73
CA SER A 106 -9.74 -5.12 6.45
C SER A 106 -9.32 -6.44 7.09
N ASN A 107 -10.27 -7.34 7.37
CA ASN A 107 -9.99 -8.68 7.91
C ASN A 107 -9.77 -9.70 6.80
N SER A 108 -10.20 -9.40 5.58
CA SER A 108 -9.76 -10.13 4.40
C SER A 108 -8.43 -9.54 3.96
N ILE A 109 -7.36 -10.32 4.13
CA ILE A 109 -6.10 -10.15 3.40
C ILE A 109 -6.43 -10.36 1.92
N PHE A 110 -7.03 -9.34 1.31
CA PHE A 110 -7.33 -9.33 -0.12
C PHE A 110 -6.64 -8.11 -0.69
N ASP A 111 -5.75 -8.37 -1.63
CA ASP A 111 -5.00 -7.36 -2.35
C ASP A 111 -5.97 -6.34 -2.96
N ILE A 112 -6.09 -5.17 -2.32
CA ILE A 112 -6.65 -3.95 -2.92
C ILE A 112 -5.82 -3.51 -4.15
N CYS A 113 -4.72 -4.21 -4.45
CA CYS A 113 -3.85 -4.00 -5.60
C CYS A 113 -4.34 -4.65 -6.92
N GLY A 114 -5.59 -5.14 -7.00
CA GLY A 114 -6.13 -5.74 -8.23
C GLY A 114 -7.35 -4.99 -8.80
N PRO A 115 -7.42 -4.72 -10.13
CA PRO A 115 -8.61 -4.14 -10.78
C PRO A 115 -9.87 -5.03 -10.73
N LYS A 116 -9.78 -6.21 -10.10
CA LYS A 116 -10.87 -7.18 -9.95
C LYS A 116 -11.42 -7.26 -8.51
N GLY A 117 -10.84 -6.54 -7.55
CA GLY A 117 -11.27 -6.57 -6.14
C GLY A 117 -12.65 -5.98 -5.90
N ASN A 118 -13.00 -4.90 -6.60
CA ASN A 118 -14.26 -4.17 -6.38
C ASN A 118 -15.50 -5.01 -6.75
N SER A 119 -15.40 -5.89 -7.75
CA SER A 119 -16.52 -6.73 -8.18
C SER A 119 -16.95 -7.75 -7.11
N LEU A 120 -16.02 -8.23 -6.28
CA LEU A 120 -16.33 -9.28 -5.30
C LEU A 120 -17.05 -8.72 -4.06
N ILE A 121 -16.71 -7.50 -3.64
CA ILE A 121 -17.28 -6.89 -2.43
C ILE A 121 -18.66 -6.29 -2.72
N ILE A 122 -18.84 -5.68 -3.90
CA ILE A 122 -20.13 -5.13 -4.34
C ILE A 122 -21.15 -6.25 -4.58
N SER A 123 -20.73 -7.42 -5.10
CA SER A 123 -21.65 -8.54 -5.38
C SER A 123 -22.20 -9.24 -4.13
N SER A 124 -21.43 -9.33 -3.03
CA SER A 124 -21.92 -9.91 -1.77
C SER A 124 -22.91 -9.02 -1.01
N SER A 125 -22.87 -7.70 -1.21
CA SER A 125 -23.66 -6.74 -0.42
C SER A 125 -24.96 -6.28 -1.10
N PHE A 126 -25.15 -6.54 -2.40
CA PHE A 126 -26.35 -6.14 -3.13
C PHE A 126 -27.59 -7.05 -2.90
N VAL A 127 -27.45 -8.16 -2.16
CA VAL A 127 -28.56 -9.14 -1.95
C VAL A 127 -29.38 -8.88 -0.67
N LYS A 128 -29.29 -7.70 -0.03
CA LYS A 128 -30.14 -7.40 1.13
C LYS A 128 -30.87 -6.06 1.01
N LEU A 129 -31.80 -5.98 0.06
CA LEU A 129 -32.95 -5.09 0.16
C LEU A 129 -33.88 -5.62 1.26
N PRO A 130 -34.20 -4.86 2.32
CA PRO A 130 -35.21 -5.27 3.29
C PRO A 130 -36.61 -5.13 2.68
N SER A 131 -37.38 -6.22 2.77
CA SER A 131 -38.82 -6.26 2.58
C SER A 131 -39.57 -5.60 3.76
N SER A 132 -40.38 -4.57 3.49
CA SER A 132 -41.66 -4.27 4.19
C SER A 132 -42.28 -2.99 3.58
N SER A 133 -43.36 -3.10 2.79
CA SER A 133 -44.75 -2.89 3.22
C SER A 133 -45.08 -1.44 3.65
N SER A 134 -45.74 -0.67 2.77
CA SER A 134 -47.04 -0.02 3.06
C SER A 134 -47.49 0.87 1.89
N ALA A 135 -48.65 0.54 1.32
CA ALA A 135 -49.40 1.43 0.44
C ALA A 135 -50.17 2.47 1.27
N PRO A 136 -50.35 3.70 0.77
CA PRO A 136 -51.50 4.50 1.16
C PRO A 136 -52.33 4.93 -0.07
N LYS A 137 -53.62 4.59 0.02
CA LYS A 137 -54.84 5.09 -0.65
C LYS A 137 -54.75 5.70 -2.05
#